data_AF-X1MC17-F1
#
_entry.id   AF-X1MC17-F1
#
_cell.length_a   1.000
_cell.length_b   1.000
_cell.length_c   1.000
_cell.angle_alpha   90.00
_cell.angle_beta   90.00
_cell.angle_gamma   90.00
#
_symmetry.space_group_name_H-M   'P 1'
#
loop_
_entity.id
_entity.type
_entity.pdbx_description
1 polymer ?
#
loop_
_entity_poly.entity_id
_entity_poly.type
_entity_poly.pdbx_seq_one_letter_code
_entity_poly.pdbx_strand_id
1 'polypeptide(L)'
;MALKLIVDREREIQQFVSEEYWTIEAELTKKVDVAKATAFRATLVGFIDGAKLDVHDGEEATEISHKLEQASYTVINVSTKKVTRHPPPPFITSTLQQEAWRKLHFTARQTMAIAQQLYEGLSIGDEGSVGLITYMRTDSTRVAHSAVVEVREFISSKYGSQFVPPHARSFAKTVKGAQEAHEAIRPTKIRREPSLIKAYLTPAQFKLYQLIWQRMLASQMSAALFDNTNVDIKARCPDSKANYLFRASSSVLRFPGFTVLYIEGKDEVEQVEKKGSLLPQLEKGNELKLLGLFPE
;
A
#
# COMPACT_ATOMS: atom_id res chain seq x y z
N MET A 1 3.76 12.75 -28.59
CA MET A 1 4.45 12.69 -27.27
C MET A 1 4.35 11.31 -26.61
N ALA A 2 3.19 10.64 -26.59
CA ALA A 2 3.06 9.29 -25.99
C ALA A 2 3.93 8.21 -26.66
N LEU A 3 4.00 8.16 -28.00
CA LEU A 3 4.83 7.19 -28.72
C LEU A 3 6.32 7.31 -28.37
N LYS A 4 6.82 8.54 -28.21
CA LYS A 4 8.22 8.80 -27.85
C LYS A 4 8.54 8.22 -26.47
N LEU A 5 7.67 8.41 -25.47
CA LEU A 5 7.87 7.85 -24.13
C LEU A 5 7.96 6.31 -24.16
N ILE A 6 7.15 5.66 -24.99
CA ILE A 6 7.20 4.20 -25.16
C ILE A 6 8.52 3.78 -25.81
N VAL A 7 8.95 4.46 -26.87
CA VAL A 7 10.22 4.17 -27.56
C VAL A 7 11.42 4.41 -26.65
N ASP A 8 11.43 5.50 -25.88
CA ASP A 8 12.52 5.80 -24.95
C ASP A 8 12.58 4.75 -23.83
N ARG A 9 11.43 4.33 -23.28
CA ARG A 9 11.39 3.25 -22.29
C ARG A 9 11.86 1.90 -22.85
N GLU A 10 11.53 1.60 -24.10
CA GLU A 10 12.00 0.39 -24.79
C GLU A 10 13.52 0.42 -25.00
N ARG A 11 14.09 1.58 -25.36
CA ARG A 11 15.56 1.75 -25.47
C ARG A 11 16.25 1.55 -24.13
N GLU A 12 15.69 2.08 -23.05
CA GLU A 12 16.22 1.84 -21.69
C GLU A 12 16.22 0.36 -21.35
N ILE A 13 15.14 -0.37 -21.67
CA ILE A 13 15.05 -1.82 -21.43
C ILE A 13 16.10 -2.56 -22.25
N GLN A 14 16.33 -2.17 -23.51
CA GLN A 14 17.33 -2.78 -24.38
C GLN A 14 18.78 -2.48 -23.95
N GLN A 15 19.01 -1.33 -23.32
CA GLN A 15 20.32 -0.93 -22.80
C GLN A 15 20.57 -1.43 -21.37
N PHE A 16 19.55 -2.01 -20.72
CA PHE A 16 19.68 -2.52 -19.36
C PHE A 16 20.54 -3.78 -19.35
N VAL A 17 21.69 -3.69 -18.69
CA VAL A 17 22.56 -4.83 -18.41
C VAL A 17 22.21 -5.34 -17.02
N SER A 18 21.63 -6.55 -16.95
CA SER A 18 21.32 -7.18 -15.67
C SER A 18 22.61 -7.53 -14.94
N GLU A 19 22.72 -7.08 -13.70
CA GLU A 19 23.78 -7.50 -12.78
C GLU A 19 23.21 -8.53 -11.82
N GLU A 20 23.97 -9.60 -11.59
CA GLU A 20 23.64 -10.61 -10.60
C GLU A 20 23.82 -10.01 -9.20
N TYR A 21 22.88 -10.31 -8.31
CA TYR A 21 22.94 -9.95 -6.91
C TYR A 21 22.31 -11.07 -6.09
N TRP A 22 22.89 -11.31 -4.93
CA TRP A 22 22.41 -12.31 -3.99
C TRP A 22 21.96 -11.67 -2.68
N THR A 23 20.94 -12.26 -2.10
CA THR A 23 20.40 -11.92 -0.79
C THR A 23 20.64 -13.09 0.17
N ILE A 24 20.93 -12.79 1.43
CA ILE A 24 21.12 -13.82 2.45
C ILE A 24 20.12 -13.55 3.56
N GLU A 25 19.22 -14.49 3.80
CA GLU A 25 18.31 -14.46 4.95
C GLU A 25 18.79 -15.43 6.04
N ALA A 26 18.69 -15.01 7.29
CA ALA A 26 18.91 -15.85 8.46
C ALA A 26 17.59 -16.09 9.18
N GLU A 27 17.23 -17.35 9.41
CA GLU A 27 16.16 -17.73 10.32
C GLU A 27 16.70 -17.83 11.74
N LEU A 28 16.15 -17.00 12.62
CA LEU A 28 16.63 -16.76 13.96
C LEU A 28 15.52 -17.01 14.97
N THR A 29 15.89 -17.43 16.17
CA THR A 29 14.97 -17.53 17.30
C THR A 29 15.61 -17.02 18.58
N LYS A 30 14.79 -16.55 19.53
CA LYS A 30 15.30 -16.06 20.82
C LYS A 30 15.88 -17.22 21.62
N LYS A 31 17.06 -17.03 22.21
CA LYS A 31 17.72 -18.04 23.06
C LYS A 31 17.06 -18.07 24.45
N VAL A 32 15.82 -18.54 24.53
CA VAL A 32 15.02 -18.74 25.75
C VAL A 32 14.32 -20.11 25.66
N ASP A 33 13.81 -20.63 26.78
CA ASP A 33 13.12 -21.92 26.85
C ASP A 33 12.11 -22.15 25.70
N VAL A 34 12.25 -23.34 25.11
CA VAL A 34 11.75 -23.77 23.79
C VAL A 34 10.24 -23.58 23.60
N ALA A 35 9.47 -23.49 24.69
CA ALA A 35 8.01 -23.38 24.66
C ALA A 35 7.46 -22.01 24.18
N LYS A 36 8.30 -20.96 24.05
CA LYS A 36 7.88 -19.61 23.61
C LYS A 36 8.69 -19.03 22.44
N ALA A 37 9.58 -19.82 21.83
CA ALA A 37 10.56 -19.33 20.88
C ALA A 37 9.98 -19.31 19.45
N THR A 38 9.38 -18.19 19.04
CA THR A 38 8.93 -17.98 17.66
C THR A 38 10.11 -17.65 16.76
N ALA A 39 10.30 -18.46 15.70
CA ALA A 39 11.29 -18.21 14.66
C ALA A 39 10.88 -17.02 13.78
N PHE A 40 11.85 -16.27 13.29
CA PHE A 40 11.66 -15.17 12.35
C PHE A 40 12.85 -15.05 11.40
N ARG A 41 12.63 -14.48 10.22
CA ARG A 41 13.70 -14.22 9.24
C ARG A 41 14.22 -12.79 9.35
N ALA A 42 15.52 -12.64 9.15
CA ALA A 42 16.20 -11.37 9.02
C ALA A 42 17.06 -11.39 7.75
N THR A 43 17.09 -10.29 7.01
CA THR A 43 17.88 -10.17 5.76
C THR A 43 19.22 -9.51 6.08
N LEU A 44 20.30 -9.98 5.47
CA LEU A 44 21.61 -9.35 5.53
C LEU A 44 21.56 -8.03 4.75
N VAL A 45 21.90 -6.92 5.41
CA VAL A 45 21.81 -5.57 4.81
C VAL A 45 23.15 -4.85 4.70
N GLY A 46 24.24 -5.46 5.18
CA GLY A 46 25.57 -4.86 5.14
C GLY A 46 26.41 -5.18 6.36
N PHE A 47 27.38 -4.32 6.62
CA PHE A 47 28.20 -4.33 7.83
C PHE A 47 27.73 -3.30 8.86
N ILE A 48 28.07 -3.50 10.13
CA ILE A 48 27.69 -2.59 11.23
C ILE A 48 28.36 -1.22 11.13
N ASP A 49 29.54 -1.13 10.53
CA ASP A 49 30.25 0.13 10.32
C ASP A 49 29.63 1.01 9.22
N GLY A 50 28.57 0.51 8.56
CA GLY A 50 27.88 1.20 7.48
C GLY A 50 28.45 0.92 6.10
N ALA A 51 29.48 0.08 5.98
CA ALA A 51 29.93 -0.41 4.69
C ALA A 51 28.83 -1.26 4.04
N LYS A 52 28.56 -0.99 2.76
CA LYS A 52 27.67 -1.84 1.96
C LYS A 52 28.33 -3.19 1.74
N LEU A 53 27.50 -4.22 1.73
CA LEU A 53 27.86 -5.55 1.31
C LEU A 53 27.02 -5.84 0.07
N ASP A 54 27.65 -5.78 -1.09
CA ASP A 54 27.05 -6.21 -2.34
C ASP A 54 27.56 -7.63 -2.59
N VAL A 55 26.65 -8.59 -2.70
CA VAL A 55 26.99 -10.01 -2.94
C VAL A 55 26.76 -10.27 -4.42
N HIS A 56 27.83 -10.44 -5.18
CA HIS A 56 27.78 -10.39 -6.64
C HIS A 56 27.46 -11.74 -7.30
N ASP A 57 27.75 -12.84 -6.61
CA ASP A 57 27.51 -14.19 -7.13
C ASP A 57 27.22 -15.21 -6.02
N GLY A 58 26.83 -16.41 -6.43
CA GLY A 58 26.46 -17.49 -5.51
C GLY A 58 27.64 -18.10 -4.74
N GLU A 59 28.86 -17.98 -5.25
CA GLU A 59 30.06 -18.45 -4.54
C GLU A 59 30.33 -17.54 -3.34
N GLU A 60 30.27 -16.21 -3.55
CA GLU A 60 30.37 -15.21 -2.49
C GLU A 60 29.25 -15.37 -1.46
N ALA A 61 28.01 -15.59 -1.91
CA ALA A 61 26.88 -15.83 -1.02
C ALA A 61 27.07 -17.07 -0.15
N THR A 62 27.62 -18.15 -0.72
CA THR A 62 27.92 -19.40 -0.02
C THR A 62 29.07 -19.22 0.97
N GLU A 63 30.13 -18.49 0.60
CA GLU A 63 31.26 -18.20 1.48
C GLU A 63 30.83 -17.36 2.69
N ILE A 64 30.03 -16.33 2.46
CA ILE A 64 29.45 -15.52 3.54
C ILE A 64 28.55 -16.38 4.43
N SER A 65 27.73 -17.25 3.84
CA SER A 65 26.85 -18.16 4.60
C SER A 65 27.63 -19.09 5.51
N HIS A 66 28.72 -19.71 5.05
CA HIS A 66 29.59 -20.53 5.89
C HIS A 66 30.19 -19.77 7.07
N LYS A 67 30.62 -18.51 6.86
CA LYS A 67 31.10 -17.66 7.96
C LYS A 67 29.99 -17.36 8.97
N LEU A 68 28.75 -17.24 8.51
CA LEU A 68 27.58 -16.91 9.31
C LEU A 68 27.03 -18.10 10.12
N GLU A 69 27.30 -19.34 9.71
CA GLU A 69 26.91 -20.55 10.45
C GLU A 69 27.53 -20.59 11.86
N GLN A 70 28.76 -20.09 11.99
CA GLN A 70 29.49 -20.04 13.27
C GLN A 70 29.32 -18.69 13.99
N ALA A 71 28.52 -17.78 13.45
CA ALA A 71 28.36 -16.45 14.02
C ALA A 71 27.51 -16.45 15.30
N SER A 72 27.83 -15.52 16.18
CA SER A 72 26.95 -15.16 17.32
C SER A 72 26.01 -14.02 16.90
N TYR A 73 24.71 -14.21 17.18
CA TYR A 73 23.67 -13.27 16.80
C TYR A 73 23.15 -12.53 18.04
N THR A 74 23.16 -11.20 18.00
CA THR A 74 22.68 -10.36 19.10
C THR A 74 21.87 -9.18 18.60
N VAL A 75 20.72 -8.94 19.20
CA VAL A 75 19.91 -7.75 18.91
C VAL A 75 20.65 -6.51 19.40
N ILE A 76 20.94 -5.56 18.51
CA ILE A 76 21.64 -4.31 18.86
C ILE A 76 20.71 -3.11 18.94
N ASN A 77 19.59 -3.14 18.22
CA ASN A 77 18.61 -2.07 18.20
C ASN A 77 17.22 -2.61 17.86
N VAL A 78 16.20 -2.07 18.52
CA VAL A 78 14.79 -2.33 18.25
C VAL A 78 14.10 -0.97 18.18
N SER A 79 13.60 -0.60 17.01
CA SER A 79 12.89 0.65 16.78
C SER A 79 11.48 0.37 16.32
N THR A 80 10.49 0.76 17.13
CA THR A 80 9.08 0.74 16.73
C THR A 80 8.61 2.16 16.42
N LYS A 81 8.12 2.37 15.20
CA LYS A 81 7.58 3.67 14.74
C LYS A 81 6.12 3.49 14.34
N LYS A 82 5.29 4.45 14.77
CA LYS A 82 3.92 4.58 14.29
C LYS A 82 3.94 5.15 12.88
N VAL A 83 3.47 4.38 11.91
CA VAL A 83 3.34 4.81 10.52
C VAL A 83 1.87 5.05 10.22
N THR A 84 1.58 6.23 9.70
CA THR A 84 0.24 6.63 9.30
C THR A 84 0.14 6.58 7.79
N ARG A 85 -0.84 5.84 7.27
CA ARG A 85 -1.14 5.79 5.84
C ARG A 85 -2.44 6.52 5.56
N HIS A 86 -2.36 7.57 4.77
CA HIS A 86 -3.49 8.43 4.44
C HIS A 86 -4.31 7.85 3.28
N PRO A 87 -5.63 8.05 3.30
CA PRO A 87 -6.45 7.67 2.16
C PRO A 87 -6.08 8.52 0.94
N PRO A 88 -6.22 7.95 -0.26
CA PRO A 88 -5.98 8.69 -1.48
C PRO A 88 -7.13 9.67 -1.79
N PRO A 89 -6.90 10.72 -2.59
CA PRO A 89 -7.92 11.69 -2.95
C PRO A 89 -9.07 11.06 -3.76
N PRO A 90 -10.25 11.72 -3.80
CA PRO A 90 -11.30 11.41 -4.77
C PRO A 90 -10.77 11.38 -6.21
N PHE A 91 -11.46 10.67 -7.09
CA PHE A 91 -10.99 10.50 -8.45
C PHE A 91 -10.99 11.80 -9.27
N ILE A 92 -9.93 11.96 -10.06
CA ILE A 92 -9.92 12.77 -11.29
C ILE A 92 -9.86 11.84 -12.50
N THR A 93 -9.99 12.38 -13.71
CA THR A 93 -10.03 11.60 -14.96
C THR A 93 -8.87 10.62 -15.08
N SER A 94 -7.64 11.09 -14.86
CA SER A 94 -6.42 10.28 -15.01
C SER A 94 -6.37 9.15 -13.98
N THR A 95 -6.61 9.45 -12.70
CA THR A 95 -6.60 8.45 -11.62
C THR A 95 -7.72 7.42 -11.76
N LEU A 96 -8.90 7.81 -12.27
CA LEU A 96 -9.99 6.87 -12.54
C LEU A 96 -9.60 5.89 -13.63
N GLN A 97 -9.00 6.36 -14.72
CA GLN A 97 -8.54 5.50 -15.82
C GLN A 97 -7.44 4.54 -15.37
N GLN A 98 -6.47 5.01 -14.58
CA GLN A 98 -5.41 4.19 -14.02
C GLN A 98 -5.97 3.07 -13.12
N GLU A 99 -6.89 3.42 -12.21
CA GLU A 99 -7.47 2.44 -11.29
C GLU A 99 -8.45 1.48 -11.97
N ALA A 100 -9.22 1.95 -12.95
CA ALA A 100 -10.10 1.10 -13.73
C ALA A 100 -9.29 0.10 -14.59
N TRP A 101 -8.15 0.51 -15.16
CA TRP A 101 -7.24 -0.41 -15.82
C TRP A 101 -6.67 -1.44 -14.83
N ARG A 102 -6.13 -0.97 -13.70
CA ARG A 102 -5.45 -1.83 -12.72
C ARG A 102 -6.37 -2.84 -12.04
N LYS A 103 -7.59 -2.45 -11.68
CA LYS A 103 -8.52 -3.26 -10.88
C LYS A 103 -9.60 -3.94 -11.72
N LEU A 104 -10.01 -3.34 -12.84
CA LEU A 104 -11.13 -3.82 -13.65
C LEU A 104 -10.71 -4.25 -15.05
N HIS A 105 -9.44 -4.03 -15.44
CA HIS A 105 -8.91 -4.27 -16.78
C HIS A 105 -9.64 -3.48 -17.88
N PHE A 106 -10.23 -2.33 -17.54
CA PHE A 106 -10.90 -1.47 -18.51
C PHE A 106 -9.90 -0.55 -19.20
N THR A 107 -9.94 -0.51 -20.54
CA THR A 107 -9.20 0.49 -21.32
C THR A 107 -9.66 1.91 -20.94
N ALA A 108 -8.82 2.92 -21.21
CA ALA A 108 -9.21 4.32 -21.01
C ALA A 108 -10.50 4.67 -21.77
N ARG A 109 -10.62 4.21 -23.02
CA ARG A 109 -11.84 4.42 -23.85
C ARG A 109 -13.08 3.78 -23.21
N GLN A 110 -12.98 2.53 -22.77
CA GLN A 110 -14.08 1.82 -22.12
C GLN A 110 -14.49 2.50 -20.82
N THR A 111 -13.52 2.89 -19.99
CA THR A 111 -13.74 3.59 -18.72
C THR A 111 -14.53 4.87 -18.94
N MET A 112 -14.12 5.69 -19.92
CA MET A 112 -14.80 6.96 -20.22
C MET A 112 -16.20 6.76 -20.81
N ALA A 113 -16.40 5.73 -21.64
CA ALA A 113 -17.73 5.42 -22.18
C ALA A 113 -18.72 5.02 -21.08
N ILE A 114 -18.30 4.18 -20.13
CA ILE A 114 -19.14 3.78 -18.99
C ILE A 114 -19.38 4.96 -18.05
N ALA A 115 -18.34 5.76 -17.77
CA ALA A 115 -18.49 6.94 -16.93
C ALA A 115 -19.45 7.99 -17.54
N GLN A 116 -19.45 8.16 -18.86
CA GLN A 116 -20.42 9.00 -19.56
C GLN A 116 -21.86 8.54 -19.29
N GLN A 117 -22.13 7.23 -19.42
CA GLN A 117 -23.46 6.67 -19.14
C GLN A 117 -23.88 6.88 -17.69
N LEU A 118 -22.96 6.67 -16.74
CA LEU A 118 -23.23 6.91 -15.32
C LEU A 118 -23.50 8.39 -15.01
N TYR A 119 -22.93 9.32 -15.78
CA TYR A 119 -23.13 10.76 -15.65
C TYR A 119 -24.45 11.23 -16.27
N GLU A 120 -24.72 10.84 -17.52
CA GLU A 120 -25.93 11.22 -18.27
C GLU A 120 -27.20 10.64 -17.64
N GLY A 121 -27.07 9.46 -17.03
CA GLY A 121 -28.08 8.86 -16.17
C GLY A 121 -28.53 7.49 -16.63
N LEU A 122 -29.03 6.72 -15.66
CA LEU A 122 -29.59 5.38 -15.86
C LEU A 122 -30.93 5.32 -15.15
N SER A 123 -31.84 4.49 -15.64
CA SER A 123 -33.14 4.28 -15.00
C SER A 123 -32.98 3.49 -13.70
N ILE A 124 -33.23 4.14 -12.56
CA ILE A 124 -33.09 3.54 -11.22
C ILE A 124 -34.47 3.44 -10.58
N GLY A 125 -35.09 2.25 -10.66
CA GLY A 125 -36.39 1.98 -10.03
C GLY A 125 -37.42 3.09 -10.27
N ASP A 126 -38.03 3.58 -9.19
CA ASP A 126 -39.03 4.65 -9.23
C ASP A 126 -38.42 6.07 -9.28
N GLU A 127 -37.09 6.22 -9.17
CA GLU A 127 -36.40 7.52 -9.27
C GLU A 127 -36.30 8.02 -10.72
N GLY A 128 -36.64 7.20 -11.70
CA GLY A 128 -36.49 7.52 -13.12
C GLY A 128 -35.03 7.56 -13.56
N SER A 129 -34.74 8.31 -14.64
CA SER A 129 -33.38 8.45 -15.16
C SER A 129 -32.59 9.46 -14.32
N VAL A 130 -31.54 8.98 -13.64
CA VAL A 130 -30.73 9.80 -12.73
C VAL A 130 -29.23 9.66 -13.00
N GLY A 131 -28.52 10.79 -13.00
CA GLY A 131 -27.06 10.81 -12.99
C GLY A 131 -26.51 10.24 -11.67
N LEU A 132 -25.71 9.17 -11.78
CA LEU A 132 -25.14 8.46 -10.64
C LEU A 132 -23.80 9.03 -10.19
N ILE A 133 -23.04 9.67 -11.09
CA ILE A 133 -21.76 10.30 -10.77
C ILE A 133 -21.71 11.75 -11.25
N THR A 134 -20.77 12.52 -10.70
CA THR A 134 -20.40 13.86 -11.19
C THR A 134 -19.65 13.79 -12.52
N TYR A 135 -19.44 14.95 -13.15
CA TYR A 135 -18.78 15.03 -14.46
C TYR A 135 -17.39 14.39 -14.45
N MET A 136 -17.19 13.41 -15.33
CA MET A 136 -16.03 12.52 -15.35
C MET A 136 -14.79 13.08 -16.08
N ARG A 137 -14.90 14.26 -16.70
CA ARG A 137 -13.75 14.96 -17.30
C ARG A 137 -13.36 16.14 -16.42
N THR A 138 -12.58 15.82 -15.40
CA THR A 138 -12.11 16.74 -14.36
C THR A 138 -10.65 16.45 -14.01
N ASP A 139 -9.92 17.48 -13.65
CA ASP A 139 -8.59 17.46 -13.05
C ASP A 139 -8.62 17.88 -11.56
N SER A 140 -9.82 18.17 -11.04
CA SER A 140 -10.04 18.67 -9.68
C SER A 140 -10.38 17.53 -8.72
N THR A 141 -9.66 17.45 -7.60
CA THR A 141 -9.98 16.56 -6.47
C THR A 141 -10.94 17.20 -5.47
N ARG A 142 -11.46 18.40 -5.76
CA ARG A 142 -12.36 19.14 -4.87
C ARG A 142 -13.71 18.44 -4.76
N VAL A 143 -14.28 18.42 -3.57
CA VAL A 143 -15.63 17.93 -3.31
C VAL A 143 -16.45 19.04 -2.66
N ALA A 144 -17.72 19.18 -3.06
CA ALA A 144 -18.65 20.12 -2.48
C ALA A 144 -18.82 19.86 -0.96
N HIS A 145 -18.93 20.94 -0.18
CA HIS A 145 -19.03 20.83 1.27
C HIS A 145 -20.21 19.95 1.72
N SER A 146 -21.37 20.10 1.07
CA SER A 146 -22.56 19.28 1.35
C SER A 146 -22.30 17.77 1.15
N ALA A 147 -21.59 17.40 0.09
CA ALA A 147 -21.23 16.00 -0.17
C ALA A 147 -20.21 15.46 0.85
N VAL A 148 -19.27 16.29 1.31
CA VAL A 148 -18.34 15.91 2.38
C VAL A 148 -19.09 15.65 3.70
N VAL A 149 -20.06 16.50 4.05
CA VAL A 149 -20.91 16.30 5.23
C VAL A 149 -21.70 15.00 5.13
N GLU A 150 -22.40 14.78 4.00
CA GLU A 150 -23.18 13.55 3.76
C GLU A 150 -22.30 12.28 3.88
N VAL A 151 -21.11 12.30 3.29
CA VAL A 151 -20.16 11.18 3.37
C VAL A 151 -19.69 10.92 4.80
N ARG A 152 -19.38 11.96 5.57
CA ARG A 152 -18.93 11.81 6.95
C ARG A 152 -20.03 11.22 7.85
N GLU A 153 -21.27 11.67 7.67
CA GLU A 153 -22.43 11.10 8.37
C GLU A 153 -22.65 9.62 7.99
N PHE A 154 -22.52 9.30 6.71
CA PHE A 154 -22.62 7.92 6.23
C PHE A 154 -21.51 7.03 6.81
N ILE A 155 -20.27 7.52 6.87
CA ILE A 155 -19.15 6.79 7.51
C ILE A 155 -19.45 6.57 8.99
N SER A 156 -19.86 7.62 9.71
CA SER A 156 -20.17 7.53 11.14
C SER A 156 -21.24 6.48 11.44
N SER A 157 -22.32 6.49 10.66
CA SER A 157 -23.45 5.57 10.85
C SER A 157 -23.14 4.13 10.45
N LYS A 158 -22.38 3.92 9.38
CA LYS A 158 -22.13 2.57 8.84
C LYS A 158 -20.87 1.89 9.39
N TYR A 159 -19.80 2.65 9.61
CA TYR A 159 -18.50 2.13 10.04
C TYR A 159 -18.15 2.50 11.49
N GLY A 160 -18.82 3.51 12.05
CA GLY A 160 -18.58 4.01 13.40
C GLY A 160 -17.73 5.28 13.43
N SER A 161 -17.83 6.03 14.52
CA SER A 161 -17.20 7.34 14.71
C SER A 161 -15.67 7.32 14.58
N GLN A 162 -15.00 6.22 14.97
CA GLN A 162 -13.55 6.06 14.85
C GLN A 162 -13.04 6.11 13.40
N PHE A 163 -13.89 5.79 12.42
CA PHE A 163 -13.56 5.88 10.99
C PHE A 163 -13.76 7.27 10.40
N VAL A 164 -14.27 8.22 11.18
CA VAL A 164 -14.43 9.62 10.77
C VAL A 164 -13.26 10.43 11.33
N PRO A 165 -12.43 11.07 10.49
CA PRO A 165 -11.35 11.91 10.98
C PRO A 165 -11.93 13.16 11.68
N PRO A 166 -11.25 13.70 12.71
CA PRO A 166 -11.72 14.88 13.46
C PRO A 166 -12.06 16.08 12.55
N HIS A 167 -11.24 16.30 11.52
CA HIS A 167 -11.46 17.32 10.50
C HIS A 167 -11.74 16.70 9.14
N ALA A 168 -12.57 17.37 8.35
CA ALA A 168 -12.82 16.99 6.95
C ALA A 168 -11.52 17.02 6.14
N ARG A 169 -11.33 16.05 5.26
CA ARG A 169 -10.12 15.98 4.42
C ARG A 169 -10.31 16.83 3.17
N SER A 170 -9.39 17.76 2.94
CA SER A 170 -9.29 18.54 1.72
C SER A 170 -8.09 18.08 0.90
N PHE A 171 -8.31 17.85 -0.39
CA PHE A 171 -7.28 17.40 -1.34
C PHE A 171 -7.06 18.39 -2.48
N ALA A 172 -7.79 19.52 -2.46
CA ALA A 172 -7.64 20.55 -3.48
C ALA A 172 -6.26 21.19 -3.33
N LYS A 173 -5.46 21.20 -4.41
CA LYS A 173 -4.31 22.08 -4.52
C LYS A 173 -4.82 23.45 -4.96
N THR A 174 -4.45 24.51 -4.26
CA THR A 174 -4.77 25.89 -4.65
C THR A 174 -4.01 26.21 -5.93
N VAL A 175 -4.61 25.99 -7.11
CA VAL A 175 -4.02 26.39 -8.39
C VAL A 175 -4.50 27.82 -8.68
N LYS A 176 -3.56 28.78 -8.70
CA LYS A 176 -3.85 30.16 -9.14
C LYS A 176 -4.37 30.14 -10.58
N GLY A 177 -5.63 30.54 -10.78
CA GLY A 177 -6.25 30.68 -12.10
C GLY A 177 -7.13 29.51 -12.57
N ALA A 178 -7.37 28.49 -11.74
CA ALA A 178 -8.30 27.43 -12.08
C ALA A 178 -9.75 27.94 -12.04
N GLN A 179 -10.54 27.61 -13.08
CA GLN A 179 -11.99 27.77 -13.05
C GLN A 179 -12.54 26.93 -11.89
N GLU A 180 -12.98 27.59 -10.81
CA GLU A 180 -13.45 27.00 -9.55
C GLU A 180 -14.79 26.23 -9.66
N ALA A 181 -15.12 25.67 -10.82
CA ALA A 181 -16.39 24.99 -11.09
C ALA A 181 -16.28 23.46 -11.10
N HIS A 182 -15.08 22.89 -11.25
CA HIS A 182 -14.94 21.43 -11.42
C HIS A 182 -14.86 20.69 -10.08
N GLU A 183 -15.69 19.66 -9.97
CA GLU A 183 -15.71 18.73 -8.85
C GLU A 183 -14.97 17.44 -9.23
N ALA A 184 -14.50 16.70 -8.22
CA ALA A 184 -14.00 15.35 -8.38
C ALA A 184 -15.08 14.41 -8.90
N ILE A 185 -14.64 13.29 -9.49
CA ILE A 185 -15.51 12.19 -9.90
C ILE A 185 -15.94 11.42 -8.66
N ARG A 186 -17.21 11.55 -8.29
CA ARG A 186 -17.82 10.93 -7.11
C ARG A 186 -19.26 10.55 -7.37
N PRO A 187 -19.89 9.71 -6.53
CA PRO A 187 -21.34 9.52 -6.57
C PRO A 187 -22.08 10.85 -6.34
N THR A 188 -23.19 11.05 -7.02
CA THR A 188 -24.06 12.23 -6.79
C THR A 188 -24.71 12.20 -5.41
N LYS A 189 -25.02 10.99 -4.90
CA LYS A 189 -25.49 10.71 -3.53
C LYS A 189 -24.73 9.53 -2.96
N ILE A 190 -24.17 9.63 -1.75
CA ILE A 190 -23.39 8.51 -1.18
C ILE A 190 -24.29 7.37 -0.70
N ARG A 191 -25.55 7.67 -0.34
CA ARG A 191 -26.54 6.67 0.11
C ARG A 191 -27.00 5.72 -1.00
N ARG A 192 -26.68 5.99 -2.27
CA ARG A 192 -26.84 5.05 -3.37
C ARG A 192 -25.74 3.99 -3.31
N GLU A 193 -25.79 3.15 -2.29
CA GLU A 193 -24.79 2.11 -2.11
C GLU A 193 -24.78 1.18 -3.33
N PRO A 194 -23.60 0.70 -3.79
CA PRO A 194 -23.51 -0.16 -4.95
C PRO A 194 -24.44 -1.38 -4.88
N SER A 195 -24.57 -2.00 -3.69
CA SER A 195 -25.45 -3.14 -3.47
C SER A 195 -26.93 -2.85 -3.75
N LEU A 196 -27.40 -1.64 -3.45
CA LEU A 196 -28.80 -1.24 -3.61
C LEU A 196 -29.16 -0.97 -5.06
N ILE A 197 -28.22 -0.47 -5.86
CA ILE A 197 -28.46 -0.12 -7.26
C ILE A 197 -27.97 -1.16 -8.26
N LYS A 198 -27.32 -2.23 -7.79
CA LYS A 198 -26.70 -3.27 -8.63
C LYS A 198 -27.66 -3.86 -9.67
N ALA A 199 -28.94 -4.05 -9.31
CA ALA A 199 -29.94 -4.65 -10.19
C ALA A 199 -30.26 -3.79 -11.42
N TYR A 200 -30.00 -2.48 -11.36
CA TYR A 200 -30.27 -1.53 -12.45
C TYR A 200 -29.05 -1.27 -13.35
N LEU A 201 -27.90 -1.88 -13.03
CA LEU A 201 -26.64 -1.63 -13.71
C LEU A 201 -26.17 -2.87 -14.46
N THR A 202 -25.60 -2.67 -15.63
CA THR A 202 -24.80 -3.71 -16.27
C THR A 202 -23.59 -4.06 -15.38
N PRO A 203 -22.99 -5.26 -15.52
CA PRO A 203 -21.83 -5.65 -14.72
C PRO A 203 -20.66 -4.65 -14.81
N ALA A 204 -20.44 -4.03 -15.97
CA ALA A 204 -19.37 -3.06 -16.17
C ALA A 204 -19.66 -1.70 -15.51
N GLN A 205 -20.90 -1.21 -15.62
CA GLN A 205 -21.36 -0.01 -14.93
C GLN A 205 -21.30 -0.18 -13.41
N PHE A 206 -21.77 -1.31 -12.89
CA PHE A 206 -21.70 -1.64 -11.47
C PHE A 206 -20.27 -1.61 -10.95
N LYS A 207 -19.33 -2.28 -11.65
CA LYS A 207 -17.91 -2.31 -11.26
C LYS A 207 -17.30 -0.91 -11.22
N LEU A 208 -17.54 -0.08 -12.23
CA LEU A 208 -16.98 1.27 -12.27
C LEU A 208 -17.62 2.18 -11.21
N TYR A 209 -18.94 2.10 -11.05
CA TYR A 209 -19.64 2.85 -10.01
C TYR A 209 -19.16 2.46 -8.61
N GLN A 210 -19.04 1.16 -8.33
CA GLN A 210 -18.52 0.66 -7.07
C GLN A 210 -17.12 1.20 -6.78
N LEU A 211 -16.23 1.20 -7.79
CA LEU A 211 -14.88 1.75 -7.66
C LEU A 211 -14.91 3.23 -7.28
N ILE A 212 -15.72 4.04 -7.98
CA ILE A 212 -15.88 5.48 -7.72
C ILE A 212 -16.46 5.71 -6.32
N TRP A 213 -17.47 4.93 -5.94
CA TRP A 213 -18.13 5.02 -4.64
C TRP A 213 -17.17 4.70 -3.49
N GLN A 214 -16.42 3.60 -3.59
CA GLN A 214 -15.44 3.19 -2.59
C GLN A 214 -14.33 4.23 -2.44
N ARG A 215 -13.84 4.78 -3.55
CA ARG A 215 -12.80 5.82 -3.54
C ARG A 215 -13.26 7.10 -2.87
N MET A 216 -14.48 7.56 -3.19
CA MET A 216 -15.05 8.75 -2.56
C MET A 216 -15.18 8.57 -1.05
N LEU A 217 -15.75 7.44 -0.61
CA LEU A 217 -15.96 7.19 0.81
C LEU A 217 -14.60 7.09 1.55
N ALA A 218 -13.68 6.28 1.03
CA ALA A 218 -12.34 6.10 1.59
C ALA A 218 -11.59 7.42 1.73
N SER A 219 -11.73 8.34 0.77
CA SER A 219 -11.06 9.65 0.80
C SER A 219 -11.39 10.48 2.04
N GLN A 220 -12.55 10.26 2.67
CA GLN A 220 -13.01 10.97 3.86
C GLN A 220 -12.93 10.14 5.14
N MET A 221 -12.39 8.91 5.09
CA MET A 221 -12.19 8.05 6.25
C MET A 221 -10.89 8.38 7.01
N SER A 222 -10.81 7.89 8.24
CA SER A 222 -9.60 7.93 9.07
C SER A 222 -8.44 7.19 8.39
N ALA A 223 -7.21 7.63 8.68
CA ALA A 223 -6.01 6.98 8.16
C ALA A 223 -5.86 5.55 8.73
N ALA A 224 -5.17 4.68 8.00
CA ALA A 224 -4.72 3.41 8.55
C ALA A 224 -3.47 3.65 9.42
N LEU A 225 -3.39 2.99 10.57
CA LEU A 225 -2.29 3.12 11.52
C LEU A 225 -1.58 1.78 11.65
N PHE A 226 -0.26 1.82 11.55
CA PHE A 226 0.63 0.67 11.66
C PHE A 226 1.70 0.93 12.70
N ASP A 227 2.10 -0.12 13.42
CA ASP A 227 3.35 -0.13 14.16
C ASP A 227 4.38 -0.88 13.33
N ASN A 228 5.37 -0.16 12.81
CA ASN A 228 6.50 -0.74 12.10
C ASN A 228 7.66 -0.93 13.07
N THR A 229 8.04 -2.17 13.32
CA THR A 229 9.16 -2.54 14.16
C THR A 229 10.31 -3.02 13.28
N ASN A 230 11.44 -2.33 13.38
CA ASN A 230 12.70 -2.75 12.77
C ASN A 230 13.64 -3.23 13.86
N VAL A 231 14.25 -4.39 13.63
CA VAL A 231 15.21 -5.02 14.53
C VAL A 231 16.52 -5.15 13.79
N ASP A 232 17.55 -4.51 14.32
CA ASP A 232 18.91 -4.64 13.84
C ASP A 232 19.64 -5.70 14.68
N ILE A 233 20.26 -6.65 13.99
CA ILE A 233 20.89 -7.82 14.58
C ILE A 233 22.35 -7.84 14.13
N LYS A 234 23.24 -7.89 15.10
CA LYS A 234 24.66 -8.10 14.87
C LYS A 234 24.93 -9.59 14.71
N ALA A 235 25.56 -9.97 13.61
CA ALA A 235 26.22 -11.26 13.44
C ALA A 235 27.73 -11.08 13.56
N ARG A 236 28.33 -11.67 14.59
CA ARG A 236 29.79 -11.66 14.81
C ARG A 236 30.36 -13.04 14.49
N CYS A 237 31.13 -13.13 13.42
CA CYS A 237 31.85 -14.34 13.05
C CYS A 237 33.17 -14.44 13.86
N PRO A 238 33.60 -15.65 14.28
CA PRO A 238 34.86 -15.84 15.00
C PRO A 238 36.10 -15.35 14.23
N ASP A 239 36.14 -15.62 12.92
CA ASP A 239 37.32 -15.39 12.06
C ASP A 239 37.28 -14.07 11.29
N SER A 240 36.27 -13.23 11.51
CA SER A 240 36.13 -11.92 10.83
C SER A 240 36.31 -10.76 11.80
N LYS A 241 37.06 -9.74 11.36
CA LYS A 241 37.14 -8.45 12.08
C LYS A 241 35.89 -7.61 11.89
N ALA A 242 35.16 -7.81 10.79
CA ALA A 242 33.93 -7.08 10.47
C ALA A 242 32.70 -7.82 11.01
N ASN A 243 31.74 -7.06 11.53
CA ASN A 243 30.47 -7.61 11.99
C ASN A 243 29.39 -7.35 10.95
N TYR A 244 28.65 -8.39 10.60
CA TYR A 244 27.53 -8.31 9.68
C TYR A 244 26.29 -7.74 10.39
N LEU A 245 25.46 -7.05 9.62
CA LEU A 245 24.22 -6.45 10.05
C LEU A 245 23.05 -7.14 9.35
N PHE A 246 22.24 -7.82 10.14
CA PHE A 246 20.95 -8.34 9.72
C PHE A 246 19.84 -7.39 10.15
N ARG A 247 18.80 -7.29 9.33
CA ARG A 247 17.60 -6.51 9.64
C ARG A 247 16.36 -7.36 9.46
N ALA A 248 15.55 -7.42 10.51
CA ALA A 248 14.19 -7.93 10.44
C ALA A 248 13.21 -6.77 10.58
N SER A 249 12.12 -6.80 9.81
CA SER A 249 11.08 -5.76 9.85
C SER A 249 9.71 -6.42 9.96
N SER A 250 8.87 -5.92 10.87
CA SER A 250 7.46 -6.28 10.95
C SER A 250 6.59 -5.04 10.89
N SER A 251 5.44 -5.14 10.23
CA SER A 251 4.39 -4.14 10.29
C SER A 251 3.15 -4.78 10.91
N VAL A 252 2.62 -4.15 11.95
CA VAL A 252 1.40 -4.60 12.64
C VAL A 252 0.32 -3.54 12.46
N LEU A 253 -0.79 -3.93 11.82
CA LEU A 253 -1.95 -3.06 11.66
C LEU A 253 -2.60 -2.79 13.03
N ARG A 254 -2.60 -1.53 13.45
CA ARG A 254 -3.24 -1.05 14.68
C ARG A 254 -4.67 -0.59 14.45
N PHE A 255 -4.90 0.06 13.32
CA PHE A 255 -6.23 0.53 12.96
C PHE A 255 -6.37 0.52 11.44
N PRO A 256 -7.38 -0.16 10.86
CA PRO A 256 -7.49 -0.31 9.42
C PRO A 256 -7.89 1.00 8.71
N GLY A 257 -8.64 1.89 9.37
CA GLY A 257 -9.07 3.14 8.74
C GLY A 257 -9.72 2.92 7.37
N PHE A 258 -9.34 3.69 6.37
CA PHE A 258 -9.89 3.59 5.01
C PHE A 258 -9.62 2.24 4.29
N THR A 259 -8.64 1.44 4.74
CA THR A 259 -8.25 0.21 4.04
C THR A 259 -9.28 -0.90 4.15
N VAL A 260 -10.25 -0.80 5.08
CA VAL A 260 -11.43 -1.69 5.12
C VAL A 260 -12.27 -1.63 3.84
N LEU A 261 -12.12 -0.54 3.08
CA LEU A 261 -12.93 -0.28 1.90
C LEU A 261 -12.11 -0.17 0.62
N TYR A 262 -10.94 0.47 0.69
CA TYR A 262 -10.17 0.81 -0.50
C TYR A 262 -8.68 0.72 -0.25
N ILE A 263 -7.97 0.06 -1.16
CA ILE A 263 -6.51 -0.08 -1.17
C ILE A 263 -6.02 0.19 -2.61
N GLU A 264 -5.03 1.06 -2.77
CA GLU A 264 -4.34 1.30 -4.05
C GLU A 264 -3.22 0.28 -4.30
N GLY A 265 -3.53 -0.79 -5.04
CA GLY A 265 -2.49 -1.59 -5.69
C GLY A 265 -1.99 -2.76 -4.88
N LYS A 266 -1.12 -3.55 -5.50
CA LYS A 266 -0.65 -4.82 -4.95
C LYS A 266 0.28 -4.62 -3.75
N ASP A 267 1.22 -3.69 -3.82
CA ASP A 267 2.15 -3.40 -2.72
C ASP A 267 1.42 -2.99 -1.44
N GLU A 268 0.34 -2.22 -1.60
CA GLU A 268 -0.49 -1.78 -0.49
C GLU A 268 -1.39 -2.89 0.07
N VAL A 269 -1.81 -3.84 -0.77
CA VAL A 269 -2.52 -5.05 -0.36
C VAL A 269 -1.55 -5.93 0.43
N GLU A 270 -0.33 -6.13 -0.06
CA GLU A 270 0.70 -6.90 0.64
C GLU A 270 1.00 -6.32 2.02
N GLN A 271 1.07 -4.99 2.20
CA GLN A 271 1.28 -4.41 3.53
C GLN A 271 0.12 -4.63 4.51
N VAL A 272 -1.10 -4.77 4.01
CA VAL A 272 -2.31 -4.98 4.83
C VAL A 272 -2.56 -6.47 5.08
N GLU A 273 -2.28 -7.32 4.08
CA GLU A 273 -2.48 -8.77 4.11
C GLU A 273 -1.28 -9.55 4.64
N LYS A 274 -0.06 -9.00 4.56
CA LYS A 274 1.06 -9.49 5.37
C LYS A 274 0.63 -9.28 6.81
N LYS A 275 0.09 -10.34 7.41
CA LYS A 275 0.40 -10.69 8.79
C LYS A 275 1.92 -10.74 8.82
N GLY A 276 2.57 -9.58 8.99
CA GLY A 276 4.03 -9.48 8.97
C GLY A 276 4.56 -10.59 9.86
N SER A 277 5.65 -11.25 9.44
CA SER A 277 6.34 -12.23 10.29
C SER A 277 6.38 -11.64 11.69
N LEU A 278 5.56 -12.20 12.60
CA LEU A 278 5.31 -11.59 13.88
C LEU A 278 6.62 -11.70 14.62
N LEU A 279 7.34 -10.58 14.71
CA LEU A 279 8.57 -10.57 15.44
C LEU A 279 8.24 -10.90 16.90
N PRO A 280 8.95 -11.85 17.53
CA PRO A 280 8.81 -12.05 18.96
C PRO A 280 9.17 -10.76 19.69
N GLN A 281 8.82 -10.65 20.97
CA GLN A 281 9.28 -9.52 21.79
C GLN A 281 10.81 -9.59 21.96
N LEU A 282 11.48 -8.72 21.23
CA LEU A 282 12.93 -8.58 21.19
C LEU A 282 13.33 -7.28 21.86
N GLU A 283 14.42 -7.36 22.61
CA GLU A 283 15.04 -6.21 23.28
C GLU A 283 16.53 -6.18 22.94
N LYS A 284 17.12 -4.99 23.03
CA LYS A 284 18.56 -4.82 22.86
C LYS A 284 19.32 -5.73 23.84
N GLY A 285 20.30 -6.46 23.33
CA GLY A 285 21.11 -7.42 24.08
C GLY A 285 20.56 -8.84 24.09
N ASN A 286 19.38 -9.11 23.52
CA ASN A 286 18.90 -10.48 23.38
C ASN A 286 19.83 -11.30 22.47
N GLU A 287 20.26 -12.46 22.97
CA GLU A 287 20.96 -13.47 22.18
C GLU A 287 19.98 -14.27 21.33
N LEU A 288 20.37 -14.52 20.09
CA LEU A 288 19.59 -15.28 19.13
C LEU A 288 20.33 -16.56 18.75
N LYS A 289 19.56 -17.61 18.45
CA LYS A 289 20.04 -18.86 17.89
C LYS A 289 19.71 -18.90 16.41
N LEU A 290 20.71 -19.22 15.59
CA LEU A 290 20.53 -19.51 14.16
C LEU A 290 19.83 -20.86 13.99
N LEU A 291 18.80 -20.89 13.15
CA LEU A 291 18.08 -22.10 12.75
C LEU A 291 18.43 -22.50 11.31
N GLY A 292 18.64 -21.53 10.43
CA GLY A 292 19.04 -21.77 9.03
C GLY A 292 19.46 -20.49 8.31
N LEU A 293 20.20 -20.65 7.21
CA LEU A 293 20.58 -19.59 6.28
C LEU A 293 20.03 -19.92 4.90
N PHE A 294 19.55 -18.89 4.21
CA PHE A 294 18.90 -18.99 2.90
C PHE A 294 19.52 -17.96 1.96
N PRO A 295 20.59 -18.32 1.23
CA PRO A 295 21.12 -17.51 0.14
C PRO A 295 20.24 -17.69 -1.12
N GLU A 296 19.73 -16.58 -1.66
CA GLU A 296 18.82 -16.52 -2.84
C GLU A 296 19.11 -15.34 -3.75
#